data_AF-A0A3N2RCW4-F1
#
_entry.id   AF-A0A3N2RCW4-F1
#
_cell.length_a   1.000
_cell.length_b   1.000
_cell.length_c   1.000
_cell.angle_alpha   90.00
_cell.angle_beta   90.00
_cell.angle_gamma   90.00
#
_symmetry.space_group_name_H-M   'P 1'
#
loop_
_entity.id
_entity.type
_entity.pdbx_description
1 polymer ?
#
loop_
_entity_poly.entity_id
_entity_poly.type
_entity_poly.pdbx_seq_one_letter_code
_entity_poly.pdbx_strand_id
1 'polypeptide(L)'
;MDRIAAFVFAIAAAAALAGCASAPAAPSSPAARYIVVRHAEKANDDPRDPALSAAGRERAQRLAARLREEALGAVYVTGYRRTLQTGEPAALAHGLTPIVYDAKSPAAQFAAQLRRERPAGATLVVGHSNTAPDIAAALCACAVEPMPETEYDRRMIVDLDAQGRATLRIERDR
;
A
#
# COMPACT_ATOMS: atom_id res chain seq x y z
N MET A 1 2.77 64.87 -65.27
CA MET A 1 1.39 64.45 -65.01
C MET A 1 1.41 62.93 -65.01
N ASP A 2 1.23 62.14 -63.96
CA ASP A 2 0.86 62.35 -62.56
C ASP A 2 1.19 61.06 -61.75
N ARG A 3 1.61 61.24 -60.48
CA ARG A 3 1.32 60.41 -59.27
C ARG A 3 1.88 58.96 -59.22
N ILE A 4 2.92 58.69 -58.42
CA ILE A 4 2.90 58.31 -56.98
C ILE A 4 1.87 57.21 -56.64
N ALA A 5 2.36 56.03 -56.27
CA ALA A 5 1.81 55.22 -55.18
C ALA A 5 2.88 54.25 -54.66
N ALA A 6 3.34 54.50 -53.43
CA ALA A 6 4.15 53.59 -52.63
C ALA A 6 3.24 52.53 -51.99
N PHE A 7 3.71 51.28 -51.90
CA PHE A 7 3.16 50.32 -50.94
C PHE A 7 4.32 49.53 -50.32
N VAL A 8 4.69 49.96 -49.11
CA VAL A 8 5.54 49.22 -48.19
C VAL A 8 4.64 48.17 -47.52
N PHE A 9 4.87 46.89 -47.80
CA PHE A 9 4.27 45.82 -47.00
C PHE A 9 5.29 45.35 -45.97
N ALA A 10 5.12 45.83 -44.74
CA ALA A 10 5.82 45.31 -43.58
C ALA A 10 5.29 43.91 -43.26
N ILE A 11 6.12 42.88 -43.46
CA ILE A 11 5.82 41.52 -43.01
C ILE A 11 6.13 41.47 -41.51
N ALA A 12 5.09 41.58 -40.68
CA ALA A 12 5.18 41.29 -39.25
C ALA A 12 5.32 39.77 -39.05
N ALA A 13 6.52 39.32 -38.68
CA ALA A 13 6.76 37.94 -38.28
C ALA A 13 6.13 37.68 -36.90
N ALA A 14 4.95 37.05 -36.89
CA ALA A 14 4.33 36.56 -35.67
C ALA A 14 5.09 35.30 -35.19
N ALA A 15 5.98 35.47 -34.22
CA ALA A 15 6.60 34.35 -33.50
C ALA A 15 5.53 33.69 -32.62
N ALA A 16 4.97 32.57 -33.10
CA ALA A 16 4.12 31.71 -32.30
C ALA A 16 4.98 31.01 -31.24
N LEU A 17 4.97 31.54 -30.02
CA LEU A 17 5.50 30.86 -28.84
C LEU A 17 4.66 29.59 -28.61
N ALA A 18 5.17 28.45 -29.06
CA ALA A 18 4.66 27.14 -28.70
C ALA A 18 4.88 26.93 -27.20
N GLY A 19 3.91 27.35 -26.39
CA GLY A 19 3.87 27.03 -24.98
C GLY A 19 3.69 25.52 -24.83
N CYS A 20 4.73 24.83 -24.36
CA CYS A 20 4.62 23.47 -23.88
C CYS A 20 3.64 23.46 -22.69
N ALA A 21 2.37 23.19 -22.97
CA ALA A 21 1.39 22.89 -21.95
C ALA A 21 1.80 21.55 -21.33
N SER A 22 2.51 21.59 -20.20
CA SER A 22 2.73 20.43 -19.35
C SER A 22 1.38 20.00 -18.79
N ALA A 23 0.68 19.11 -19.50
CA ALA A 23 -0.48 18.43 -18.95
C ALA A 23 -0.03 17.71 -17.67
N PRO A 24 -0.74 17.85 -16.54
CA PRO A 24 -0.41 17.09 -15.34
C PRO A 24 -0.48 15.61 -15.69
N ALA A 25 0.62 14.88 -15.40
CA ALA A 25 0.65 13.44 -15.60
C ALA A 25 -0.52 12.82 -14.82
N ALA A 26 -1.35 12.02 -15.50
CA ALA A 26 -2.38 11.24 -14.83
C ALA A 26 -1.72 10.42 -13.72
N PRO A 27 -2.36 10.27 -12.54
CA PRO A 27 -1.78 9.49 -11.45
C PRO A 27 -1.54 8.07 -11.95
N SER A 28 -0.28 7.69 -12.08
CA SER A 28 0.11 6.33 -12.45
C SER A 28 -0.26 5.40 -11.30
N SER A 29 -0.85 4.24 -11.61
CA SER A 29 -1.01 3.16 -10.64
C SER A 29 0.34 2.87 -9.96
N PRO A 30 0.34 2.58 -8.64
CA PRO A 30 1.59 2.26 -7.97
C PRO A 30 2.23 1.03 -8.61
N ALA A 31 3.56 0.99 -8.65
CA ALA A 31 4.30 -0.19 -9.04
C ALA A 31 4.00 -1.32 -8.05
N ALA A 32 4.19 -1.06 -6.75
CA ALA A 32 3.90 -1.98 -5.66
C ALA A 32 2.97 -1.36 -4.62
N ARG A 33 2.07 -2.17 -4.05
CA ARG A 33 1.21 -1.81 -2.93
C ARG A 33 1.40 -2.79 -1.79
N TYR A 34 1.73 -2.28 -0.61
CA TYR A 34 1.78 -3.07 0.61
C TYR A 34 0.62 -2.67 1.52
N ILE A 35 -0.30 -3.60 1.78
CA ILE A 35 -1.36 -3.43 2.76
C ILE A 35 -0.89 -4.06 4.06
N VAL A 36 -0.55 -3.25 5.05
CA VAL A 36 -0.05 -3.71 6.35
C VAL A 36 -1.15 -3.59 7.40
N VAL A 37 -1.41 -4.69 8.10
CA VAL A 37 -2.39 -4.77 9.19
C VAL A 37 -1.78 -5.48 10.40
N ARG A 38 -2.35 -5.23 11.58
CA ARG A 38 -2.21 -6.12 12.73
C ARG A 38 -3.19 -7.30 12.58
N HIS A 39 -2.89 -8.44 13.21
CA HIS A 39 -3.88 -9.50 13.42
C HIS A 39 -5.19 -8.97 14.02
N ALA A 40 -6.30 -9.66 13.76
CA ALA A 40 -7.60 -9.34 14.33
C ALA A 40 -7.73 -9.75 15.81
N GLU A 41 -8.89 -9.50 16.41
CA GLU A 41 -9.18 -9.73 17.82
C GLU A 41 -8.93 -11.19 18.24
N LYS A 42 -8.18 -11.37 19.33
CA LYS A 42 -7.80 -12.69 19.85
C LYS A 42 -8.84 -13.26 20.82
N ALA A 43 -8.96 -14.58 20.83
CA ALA A 43 -9.65 -15.34 21.85
C ALA A 43 -8.79 -15.46 23.12
N ASN A 44 -9.33 -16.09 24.15
CA ASN A 44 -8.64 -16.41 25.40
C ASN A 44 -8.42 -17.94 25.55
N ASP A 45 -8.25 -18.65 24.42
CA ASP A 45 -8.12 -20.12 24.37
C ASP A 45 -6.70 -20.62 24.66
N ASP A 46 -5.67 -19.82 24.39
CA ASP A 46 -4.27 -20.14 24.70
C ASP A 46 -3.52 -18.86 25.14
N PRO A 47 -2.72 -18.90 26.22
CA PRO A 47 -2.01 -17.73 26.72
C PRO A 47 -0.81 -17.29 25.88
N ARG A 48 -0.27 -18.16 25.01
CA ARG A 48 0.91 -17.91 24.18
C ARG A 48 0.53 -17.69 22.71
N ASP A 49 -0.36 -18.51 22.20
CA ASP A 49 -0.79 -18.47 20.81
C ASP A 49 -2.32 -18.60 20.67
N PRO A 50 -3.07 -17.59 21.13
CA PRO A 50 -4.53 -17.60 21.02
C PRO A 50 -4.96 -17.56 19.55
N ALA A 51 -6.07 -18.22 19.25
CA ALA A 51 -6.77 -18.04 17.99
C ALA A 51 -7.46 -16.67 17.93
N LEU A 52 -8.11 -16.38 16.80
CA LEU A 52 -9.06 -15.29 16.69
C LEU A 52 -10.34 -15.60 17.47
N SER A 53 -10.89 -14.56 18.11
CA SER A 53 -12.23 -14.60 18.67
C SER A 53 -13.30 -14.65 17.55
N ALA A 54 -14.58 -14.75 17.92
CA ALA A 54 -15.66 -14.61 16.94
C ALA A 54 -15.58 -13.28 16.18
N ALA A 55 -15.41 -12.17 16.90
CA ALA A 55 -15.23 -10.84 16.30
C ALA A 55 -13.98 -10.77 15.40
N GLY A 56 -12.88 -11.43 15.81
CA GLY A 56 -11.65 -11.47 15.01
C GLY A 56 -11.83 -12.22 13.70
N ARG A 57 -12.56 -13.35 13.72
CA ARG A 57 -12.89 -14.11 12.50
C ARG A 57 -13.77 -13.29 11.56
N GLU A 58 -14.77 -12.59 12.08
CA GLU A 58 -15.59 -11.69 11.26
C GLU A 58 -14.77 -10.56 10.64
N ARG A 59 -13.83 -9.97 11.40
CA ARG A 59 -12.92 -8.96 10.88
C ARG A 59 -12.02 -9.52 9.76
N ALA A 60 -11.47 -10.71 9.93
CA ALA A 60 -10.67 -11.37 8.90
C ALA A 60 -11.46 -11.57 7.60
N GLN A 61 -12.74 -11.95 7.70
CA GLN A 61 -13.64 -12.05 6.54
C GLN A 61 -13.93 -10.69 5.90
N ARG A 62 -14.15 -9.63 6.70
CA ARG A 62 -14.31 -8.26 6.16
C ARG A 62 -13.04 -7.79 5.44
N LEU A 63 -11.85 -8.09 5.98
CA LEU A 63 -10.58 -7.79 5.34
C LEU A 63 -10.49 -8.48 3.97
N ALA A 64 -10.81 -9.78 3.90
CA ALA A 64 -10.82 -10.51 2.63
C ALA A 64 -11.83 -9.92 1.62
N ALA A 65 -13.04 -9.57 2.07
CA ALA A 65 -14.05 -8.97 1.22
C ALA A 65 -13.59 -7.60 0.66
N ARG A 66 -12.91 -6.79 1.46
CA ARG A 66 -12.36 -5.49 1.02
C ARG A 66 -11.23 -5.64 0.01
N LEU A 67 -10.40 -6.66 0.18
CA LEU A 67 -9.26 -6.92 -0.69
C LEU A 67 -9.61 -7.79 -1.91
N ARG A 68 -10.90 -8.12 -2.13
CA ARG A 68 -11.32 -9.01 -3.22
C ARG A 68 -10.95 -8.47 -4.60
N GLU A 69 -11.08 -7.16 -4.81
CA GLU A 69 -10.78 -6.51 -6.09
C GLU A 69 -9.30 -6.05 -6.19
N GLU A 70 -8.51 -6.18 -5.12
CA GLU A 70 -7.08 -5.92 -5.17
C GLU A 70 -6.38 -7.11 -5.83
N ALA A 71 -5.47 -6.87 -6.77
CA ALA A 71 -4.65 -7.95 -7.36
C ALA A 71 -3.56 -8.41 -6.38
N LEU A 72 -3.96 -9.08 -5.29
CA LEU A 72 -3.03 -9.63 -4.31
C LEU A 72 -2.17 -10.73 -4.95
N GLY A 73 -0.85 -10.53 -4.95
CA GLY A 73 0.13 -11.54 -5.38
C GLY A 73 0.79 -12.29 -4.22
N ALA A 74 0.59 -11.83 -2.98
CA ALA A 74 1.12 -12.46 -1.78
C ALA A 74 0.39 -12.04 -0.50
N VAL A 75 0.40 -12.94 0.48
CA VAL A 75 -0.04 -12.69 1.85
C VAL A 75 1.06 -13.15 2.79
N TYR A 76 1.69 -12.22 3.52
CA TYR A 76 2.71 -12.51 4.53
C TYR A 76 2.07 -12.48 5.92
N VAL A 77 2.38 -13.48 6.73
CA VAL A 77 1.88 -13.63 8.10
C VAL A 77 3.01 -14.09 9.01
N THR A 78 2.93 -13.83 10.31
CA THR A 78 3.84 -14.49 11.26
C THR A 78 3.37 -15.92 11.58
N GLY A 79 4.22 -16.70 12.25
CA GLY A 79 3.89 -18.08 12.65
C GLY A 79 2.81 -18.23 13.74
N TYR A 80 2.23 -17.14 14.25
CA TYR A 80 1.16 -17.19 15.25
C TYR A 80 -0.21 -17.47 14.63
N ARG A 81 -1.05 -18.26 15.30
CA ARG A 81 -2.43 -18.60 14.87
C ARG A 81 -3.23 -17.37 14.51
N ARG A 82 -3.18 -16.32 15.35
CA ARG A 82 -3.92 -15.07 15.11
C ARG A 82 -3.53 -14.35 13.82
N THR A 83 -2.26 -14.32 13.43
CA THR A 83 -1.85 -13.69 12.16
C THR A 83 -2.22 -14.55 10.97
N LEU A 84 -2.02 -15.88 11.07
CA LEU A 84 -2.44 -16.85 10.06
C LEU A 84 -3.94 -16.73 9.77
N GLN A 85 -4.78 -16.83 10.80
CA GLN A 85 -6.24 -16.77 10.69
C GLN A 85 -6.77 -15.41 10.23
N THR A 86 -5.98 -14.33 10.37
CA THR A 86 -6.36 -13.00 9.86
C THR A 86 -6.10 -12.90 8.35
N GLY A 87 -4.96 -13.41 7.88
CA GLY A 87 -4.56 -13.33 6.46
C GLY A 87 -5.14 -14.43 5.58
N GLU A 88 -5.43 -15.60 6.14
CA GLU A 88 -5.86 -16.79 5.41
C GLU A 88 -7.13 -16.58 4.57
N PRO A 89 -8.20 -15.91 5.05
CA PRO A 89 -9.37 -15.65 4.21
C PRO A 89 -9.05 -14.85 2.94
N ALA A 90 -8.15 -13.85 3.03
CA ALA A 90 -7.72 -13.07 1.87
C ALA A 90 -6.82 -13.90 0.95
N ALA A 91 -5.93 -14.72 1.51
CA ALA A 91 -5.09 -15.62 0.71
C ALA A 91 -5.95 -16.60 -0.10
N LEU A 92 -6.92 -17.26 0.54
CA LEU A 92 -7.82 -18.21 -0.11
C LEU A 92 -8.67 -17.56 -1.21
N ALA A 93 -9.19 -16.35 -0.97
CA ALA A 93 -9.98 -15.62 -1.98
C ALA A 93 -9.18 -15.32 -3.26
N HIS A 94 -7.85 -15.26 -3.16
CA HIS A 94 -6.93 -15.01 -4.27
C HIS A 94 -6.20 -16.27 -4.77
N GLY A 95 -6.55 -17.46 -4.25
CA GLY A 95 -5.86 -18.71 -4.61
C GLY A 95 -4.40 -18.78 -4.14
N LEU A 96 -4.05 -18.02 -3.10
CA LEU A 96 -2.71 -17.92 -2.53
C LEU A 96 -2.57 -18.78 -1.28
N THR A 97 -1.33 -19.17 -0.98
CA THR A 97 -0.95 -19.74 0.32
C THR A 97 -0.23 -18.66 1.14
N PRO A 98 -0.55 -18.46 2.43
CA PRO A 98 0.18 -17.53 3.28
C PRO A 98 1.68 -17.86 3.38
N ILE A 99 2.52 -16.84 3.30
CA ILE A 99 3.98 -16.95 3.44
C ILE A 99 4.34 -16.54 4.87
N VAL A 100 4.99 -17.45 5.59
CA VAL A 100 5.38 -17.19 6.98
C VAL A 100 6.68 -16.38 7.03
N TYR A 101 6.67 -15.27 7.77
CA TYR A 101 7.88 -14.52 8.12
C TYR A 101 8.12 -14.53 9.64
N ASP A 102 9.38 -14.34 10.05
CA ASP A 102 9.72 -14.28 11.47
C ASP A 102 9.29 -12.96 12.09
N ALA A 103 8.42 -13.03 13.10
CA ALA A 103 7.94 -11.88 13.86
C ALA A 103 9.06 -11.09 14.57
N LYS A 104 10.24 -11.70 14.76
CA LYS A 104 11.41 -11.09 15.39
C LYS A 104 12.34 -10.41 14.38
N SER A 105 12.10 -10.58 13.08
CA SER A 105 12.90 -9.93 12.06
C SER A 105 12.79 -8.40 12.20
N PRO A 106 13.91 -7.66 12.20
CA PRO A 106 13.87 -6.21 12.20
C PRO A 106 13.01 -5.67 11.05
N ALA A 107 12.12 -4.72 11.34
CA ALA A 107 11.17 -4.20 10.35
C ALA A 107 11.87 -3.66 9.08
N ALA A 108 13.02 -3.00 9.23
CA ALA A 108 13.82 -2.52 8.10
C ALA A 108 14.33 -3.67 7.20
N GLN A 109 14.77 -4.78 7.79
CA GLN A 109 15.24 -5.94 7.03
C GLN A 109 14.09 -6.60 6.28
N PHE A 110 12.95 -6.78 6.94
CA PHE A 110 11.77 -7.37 6.33
C PHE A 110 11.16 -6.48 5.24
N ALA A 111 11.11 -5.16 5.44
CA ALA A 111 10.68 -4.21 4.43
C ALA A 111 11.61 -4.21 3.20
N ALA A 112 12.93 -4.31 3.39
CA ALA A 112 13.87 -4.46 2.29
C ALA A 112 13.69 -5.79 1.54
N GLN A 113 13.36 -6.88 2.25
CA GLN A 113 13.01 -8.15 1.63
C GLN A 113 11.74 -8.03 0.79
N LEU A 114 10.67 -7.45 1.35
CA LEU A 114 9.41 -7.21 0.63
C LEU A 114 9.63 -6.41 -0.66
N ARG A 115 10.43 -5.33 -0.60
CA ARG A 115 10.76 -4.51 -1.78
C ARG A 115 11.50 -5.29 -2.88
N ARG A 116 12.36 -6.25 -2.50
CA ARG A 116 13.09 -7.09 -3.47
C ARG A 116 12.22 -8.19 -4.07
N GLU A 117 11.42 -8.85 -3.24
CA GLU A 117 10.63 -10.02 -3.65
C GLU A 117 9.29 -9.65 -4.27
N ARG A 118 8.74 -8.49 -3.90
CA ARG A 118 7.43 -7.98 -4.34
C ARG A 118 7.56 -6.56 -4.93
N PRO A 119 8.39 -6.36 -5.96
CA PRO A 119 8.61 -5.03 -6.55
C PRO A 119 7.39 -4.51 -7.33
N ALA A 120 6.37 -5.36 -7.55
CA ALA A 120 5.13 -4.96 -8.20
C ALA A 120 3.90 -5.70 -7.64
N GLY A 121 2.72 -5.14 -7.91
CA GLY A 121 1.44 -5.71 -7.48
C GLY A 121 1.13 -5.45 -6.01
N ALA A 122 0.03 -6.05 -5.52
CA ALA A 122 -0.40 -5.86 -4.14
C ALA A 122 0.05 -7.02 -3.24
N THR A 123 0.48 -6.68 -2.02
CA THR A 123 0.89 -7.65 -0.98
C THR A 123 0.21 -7.30 0.33
N LEU A 124 -0.47 -8.28 0.94
CA LEU A 124 -0.98 -8.16 2.31
C LEU A 124 0.12 -8.61 3.30
N VAL A 125 0.32 -7.83 4.36
CA VAL A 125 1.24 -8.16 5.46
C VAL A 125 0.46 -8.09 6.77
N VAL A 126 0.42 -9.21 7.49
CA VAL A 126 -0.26 -9.32 8.79
C VAL A 126 0.77 -9.50 9.90
N GLY A 127 0.91 -8.46 10.73
CA GLY A 127 1.82 -8.43 11.87
C GLY A 127 1.11 -8.26 13.21
N HIS A 128 1.79 -7.58 14.12
CA HIS A 128 1.34 -7.31 15.49
C HIS A 128 1.27 -5.80 15.74
N SER A 129 0.62 -5.34 16.80
CA SER A 129 0.49 -3.92 17.17
C SER A 129 1.84 -3.22 17.28
N ASN A 130 2.85 -3.94 17.75
CA ASN A 130 4.21 -3.43 17.92
C ASN A 130 5.15 -3.65 16.71
N THR A 131 4.69 -4.29 15.64
CA THR A 131 5.54 -4.58 14.45
C THR A 131 4.92 -4.10 13.15
N ALA A 132 3.59 -4.11 13.03
CA ALA A 132 2.89 -3.65 11.83
C ALA A 132 3.14 -2.15 11.55
N PRO A 133 3.09 -1.22 12.53
CA PRO A 133 3.48 0.17 12.30
C PRO A 133 4.93 0.32 11.86
N ASP A 134 5.86 -0.42 12.48
CA ASP A 134 7.28 -0.35 12.14
C ASP A 134 7.58 -0.87 10.73
N ILE A 135 6.90 -1.93 10.30
CA ILE A 135 6.98 -2.45 8.93
C ILE A 135 6.45 -1.40 7.95
N ALA A 136 5.30 -0.78 8.23
CA ALA A 136 4.76 0.28 7.39
C ALA A 136 5.70 1.50 7.33
N ALA A 137 6.29 1.90 8.46
CA ALA A 137 7.27 2.99 8.55
C ALA A 137 8.52 2.71 7.72
N ALA A 138 9.06 1.49 7.82
CA ALA A 138 10.20 1.06 7.03
C ALA A 138 9.88 0.98 5.52
N LEU A 139 8.66 0.56 5.16
CA LEU A 139 8.21 0.53 3.78
C LEU A 139 7.98 1.93 3.21
N CYS A 140 7.45 2.88 3.97
CA CYS A 140 7.21 4.24 3.47
C CYS A 140 8.40 5.19 3.64
N ALA A 141 9.42 4.80 4.41
CA ALA A 141 10.49 5.69 4.88
C ALA A 141 9.93 6.98 5.53
N CYS A 142 8.88 6.82 6.33
CA CYS A 142 8.10 7.91 6.92
C CYS A 142 7.69 7.56 8.35
N ALA A 143 7.28 8.56 9.13
CA ALA A 143 6.77 8.32 10.48
C ALA A 143 5.40 7.64 10.43
N VAL A 144 5.21 6.61 11.25
CA VAL A 144 3.92 5.93 11.46
C VAL A 144 3.66 5.90 12.96
N GLU A 145 2.49 6.39 13.36
CA GLU A 145 2.09 6.42 14.76
C GLU A 145 2.03 5.00 15.35
N PRO A 146 2.51 4.79 16.58
CA PRO A 146 2.34 3.52 17.29
C PRO A 146 0.87 3.05 17.32
N MET A 147 0.68 1.75 17.43
CA MET A 147 -0.64 1.13 17.47
C MET A 147 -0.92 0.56 18.87
N PRO A 148 -1.94 1.05 19.58
CA PRO A 148 -2.37 0.47 20.84
C PRO A 148 -2.81 -0.99 20.69
N GLU A 149 -2.63 -1.79 21.74
CA GLU A 149 -3.09 -3.19 21.78
C GLU A 149 -4.62 -3.34 21.64
N THR A 150 -5.39 -2.28 21.87
CA THR A 150 -6.85 -2.25 21.72
C THR A 150 -7.30 -1.95 20.29
N GLU A 151 -6.39 -1.59 19.38
CA GLU A 151 -6.70 -1.16 18.02
C GLU A 151 -6.54 -2.30 17.01
N TYR A 152 -7.61 -2.62 16.27
CA TYR A 152 -7.65 -3.74 15.31
C TYR A 152 -8.11 -3.34 13.90
N ASP A 153 -8.49 -2.08 13.70
CA ASP A 153 -9.19 -1.62 12.49
C ASP A 153 -8.31 -0.86 11.50
N ARG A 154 -7.06 -0.56 11.84
CA ARG A 154 -6.14 0.22 11.00
C ARG A 154 -5.52 -0.62 9.89
N ARG A 155 -5.75 -0.20 8.64
CA ARG A 155 -4.95 -0.57 7.47
C ARG A 155 -3.95 0.54 7.15
N MET A 156 -2.69 0.17 6.97
CA MET A 156 -1.63 1.04 6.50
C MET A 156 -1.27 0.62 5.08
N ILE A 157 -1.64 1.44 4.10
CA ILE A 157 -1.45 1.15 2.68
C ILE A 157 -0.25 1.97 2.21
N VAL A 158 0.83 1.28 1.86
CA VAL A 158 2.06 1.89 1.33
C VAL A 158 2.12 1.62 -0.17
N ASP A 159 1.99 2.68 -0.96
CA ASP A 159 2.08 2.64 -2.41
C ASP A 159 3.47 3.14 -2.84
N LEU A 160 4.23 2.33 -3.59
CA LEU A 160 5.50 2.70 -4.21
C LEU A 160 5.31 2.96 -5.70
N ASP A 161 5.84 4.08 -6.20
CA ASP A 161 5.92 4.32 -7.65
C ASP A 161 7.15 3.65 -8.28
N ALA A 162 7.26 3.75 -9.61
CA ALA A 162 8.36 3.16 -10.37
C ALA A 162 9.75 3.77 -10.03
N GLN A 163 9.78 4.92 -9.36
CA GLN A 163 11.00 5.57 -8.87
C GLN A 163 11.29 5.24 -7.40
N GLY A 164 10.48 4.36 -6.79
CA GLY A 164 10.63 3.94 -5.41
C GLY A 164 10.17 4.97 -4.38
N ARG A 165 9.50 6.05 -4.80
CA ARG A 165 8.89 7.01 -3.87
C ARG A 165 7.66 6.37 -3.25
N ALA A 166 7.53 6.52 -1.95
CA ALA A 166 6.45 5.94 -1.18
C ALA A 166 5.41 6.98 -0.79
N THR A 167 4.16 6.55 -0.76
CA THR A 167 3.07 7.26 -0.09
C THR A 167 2.39 6.33 0.90
N LEU A 168 2.02 6.87 2.06
CA LEU A 168 1.28 6.15 3.09
C LEU A 168 -0.16 6.68 3.14
N ARG A 169 -1.13 5.76 3.12
CA ARG A 169 -2.52 6.04 3.47
C ARG A 169 -2.93 5.19 4.67
N ILE A 170 -3.63 5.81 5.60
CA ILE A 170 -4.21 5.11 6.75
C ILE A 170 -5.72 5.06 6.57
N GLU A 171 -6.27 3.85 6.60
CA GLU A 171 -7.71 3.60 6.57
C GLU A 171 -8.14 2.87 7.85
N ARG A 172 -9.41 3.04 8.21
CA ARG A 172 -10.01 2.39 9.39
C ARG A 172 -11.29 1.65 9.03
N ASP A 173 -11.35 0.40 9.45
CA ASP A 173 -12.53 -0.44 9.33
C ASP A 173 -13.51 -0.18 10.47
N ARG A 174 -14.37 0.81 10.23
CA ARG A 174 -15.62 0.99 10.98
C ARG A 174 -16.59 -0.15 10.69
#